data_AF-A0AAD1ZG20-F1
#
_entry.id   AF-A0AAD1ZG20-F1
#
_cell.length_a   1.000
_cell.length_b   1.000
_cell.length_c   1.000
_cell.angle_alpha   90.00
_cell.angle_beta   90.00
_cell.angle_gamma   90.00
#
_symmetry.space_group_name_H-M   'P 1'
#
loop_
_entity.id
_entity.type
_entity.pdbx_description
1 polymer ?
#
loop_
_entity_poly.entity_id
_entity_poly.type
_entity_poly.pdbx_seq_one_letter_code
_entity_poly.pdbx_strand_id
1 'polypeptide(L)'
;MEAKTLIEEFDPLCKWQRKEDRDILEIHLQEFKKEQLKAQISNSRILKISGEHPLDALRKSRFYKEVPIPRNIDENAISAKFVNGCLYIAMPKKLLISEKNEAAESTHEDQTKKQIQNGIDSSKLETFEDAKSAEDTPEVSEFRLQTLGEVVVTLATLAALIAYVVYMQRSMVPEIVEYF
;
A
#
# COMPACT_ATOMS: atom_id res chain seq x y z
N MET A 1 13.09 37.85 13.58
CA MET A 1 12.72 37.98 12.16
C MET A 1 11.94 36.73 11.81
N GLU A 2 10.66 36.84 11.49
CA GLU A 2 9.94 35.71 10.90
C GLU A 2 10.47 35.52 9.48
N ALA A 3 11.10 34.37 9.22
CA ALA A 3 11.50 34.01 7.87
C ALA A 3 10.22 33.62 7.12
N LYS A 4 9.86 34.42 6.11
CA LYS A 4 8.74 34.12 5.22
C LYS A 4 9.11 32.93 4.35
N THR A 5 8.45 31.79 4.55
CA THR A 5 8.57 30.63 3.65
C THR A 5 7.72 30.85 2.40
N LEU A 6 8.29 30.60 1.23
CA LEU A 6 7.60 30.61 -0.06
C LEU A 6 6.96 29.24 -0.32
N ILE A 7 5.67 29.24 -0.66
CA ILE A 7 4.91 28.03 -0.97
C ILE A 7 4.65 27.99 -2.47
N GLU A 8 5.08 26.91 -3.11
CA GLU A 8 4.81 26.59 -4.50
C GLU A 8 3.67 25.58 -4.55
N GLU A 9 2.48 26.05 -4.93
CA GLU A 9 1.32 25.19 -5.11
C GLU A 9 1.29 24.60 -6.52
N PHE A 10 1.01 23.31 -6.63
CA PHE A 10 0.82 22.64 -7.91
C PHE A 10 -0.37 21.67 -7.87
N ASP A 11 -0.93 21.37 -9.05
CA ASP A 11 -1.95 20.33 -9.21
C ASP A 11 -1.28 19.05 -9.76
N PRO A 12 -1.27 17.93 -9.00
CA PRO A 12 -0.63 16.71 -9.45
C PRO A 12 -1.39 16.06 -10.61
N LEU A 13 -0.64 15.37 -11.48
CA LEU A 13 -1.23 14.56 -12.53
C LEU A 13 -2.04 13.41 -11.92
N CYS A 14 -3.32 13.33 -12.29
CA CYS A 14 -4.26 12.33 -11.81
C CYS A 14 -4.74 11.45 -12.97
N LYS A 15 -4.78 10.14 -12.77
CA LYS A 15 -5.32 9.16 -13.71
C LYS A 15 -6.35 8.28 -13.02
N TRP A 16 -7.48 8.08 -13.71
CA TRP A 16 -8.53 7.19 -13.24
C TRP A 16 -8.50 5.87 -13.99
N GLN A 17 -8.57 4.77 -13.24
CA GLN A 17 -8.84 3.45 -13.77
C GLN A 17 -10.19 2.99 -13.20
N ARG A 18 -11.21 2.89 -14.04
CA ARG A 18 -12.55 2.46 -13.63
C ARG A 18 -12.70 0.98 -13.98
N LYS A 19 -12.84 0.12 -12.97
CA LYS A 19 -13.08 -1.34 -13.13
C LYS A 19 -14.46 -1.69 -12.61
N GLU A 20 -14.94 -2.90 -12.86
CA GLU A 20 -16.27 -3.33 -12.43
C GLU A 20 -16.41 -3.38 -10.90
N ASP A 21 -15.39 -3.87 -10.20
CA ASP A 21 -15.37 -4.07 -8.74
C ASP A 21 -14.81 -2.86 -7.96
N ARG A 22 -14.00 -2.00 -8.60
CA ARG A 22 -13.36 -0.86 -7.95
C ARG A 22 -12.97 0.23 -8.94
N ASP A 23 -12.84 1.44 -8.43
CA ASP A 23 -12.13 2.52 -9.12
C ASP A 23 -10.76 2.74 -8.47
N ILE A 24 -9.76 3.09 -9.26
CA ILE A 24 -8.41 3.43 -8.78
C ILE A 24 -8.07 4.84 -9.25
N LEU A 25 -7.74 5.70 -8.30
CA LEU A 25 -7.16 7.01 -8.54
C LEU A 25 -5.65 6.92 -8.35
N GLU A 26 -4.90 7.13 -9.43
CA GLU A 26 -3.45 7.23 -9.43
C GLU A 26 -3.04 8.70 -9.47
N ILE A 27 -2.17 9.12 -8.56
CA ILE A 27 -1.70 10.50 -8.42
C ILE A 27 -0.17 10.49 -8.45
N HIS A 28 0.43 11.24 -9.37
CA HIS A 28 1.89 11.30 -9.57
C HIS A 28 2.50 12.36 -8.65
N LEU A 29 3.41 11.94 -7.78
CA LEU A 29 4.00 12.70 -6.68
C LEU A 29 5.47 12.30 -6.49
N GLN A 30 6.28 12.32 -7.55
CA GLN A 30 7.65 11.76 -7.55
C GLN A 30 8.57 12.36 -6.47
N GLU A 31 8.38 13.63 -6.12
CA GLU A 31 9.22 14.34 -5.15
C GLU A 31 8.77 14.11 -3.70
N PHE A 32 7.61 13.48 -3.49
CA PHE A 32 7.05 13.30 -2.14
C PHE A 32 7.44 11.96 -1.53
N LYS A 33 7.59 11.97 -0.20
CA LYS A 33 7.66 10.74 0.61
C LYS A 33 6.31 10.44 1.23
N LYS A 34 6.08 9.17 1.61
CA LYS A 34 4.79 8.74 2.18
C LYS A 34 4.39 9.55 3.41
N GLU A 35 5.35 9.84 4.28
CA GLU A 35 5.17 10.62 5.52
C GLU A 35 4.81 12.09 5.27
N GLN A 36 5.01 12.60 4.06
CA GLN A 36 4.64 13.95 3.64
C GLN A 36 3.21 14.02 3.10
N LEU A 37 2.51 12.89 2.99
CA LEU A 37 1.19 12.78 2.40
C LEU A 37 0.12 12.57 3.47
N LYS A 38 -1.06 13.13 3.19
CA LYS A 38 -2.25 12.96 4.02
C LYS A 38 -3.44 12.72 3.11
N ALA A 39 -4.18 11.65 3.40
CA ALA A 39 -5.43 11.32 2.73
C ALA A 39 -6.52 11.13 3.79
N GLN A 40 -7.64 11.84 3.67
CA GLN A 40 -8.74 11.82 4.63
C GLN A 40 -10.08 11.88 3.92
N ILE A 41 -11.07 11.18 4.46
CA ILE A 41 -12.45 11.25 3.99
C ILE A 41 -13.21 12.18 4.93
N SER A 42 -13.94 13.15 4.39
CA SER A 42 -14.83 14.02 5.15
C SER A 42 -16.23 13.41 5.30
N ASN A 43 -16.99 13.90 6.29
CA ASN A 43 -18.40 13.53 6.47
C ASN A 43 -19.29 13.85 5.25
N SER A 44 -18.84 14.74 4.36
CA SER A 44 -19.53 15.10 3.11
C SER A 44 -19.16 14.18 1.94
N ARG A 45 -18.55 13.00 2.18
CA ARG A 45 -18.07 12.07 1.16
C ARG A 45 -17.07 12.70 0.20
N ILE A 46 -16.14 13.49 0.73
CA ILE A 46 -15.05 14.08 -0.05
C ILE A 46 -13.73 13.49 0.43
N LEU A 47 -12.99 12.86 -0.48
CA LEU A 47 -11.62 12.44 -0.26
C LEU A 47 -10.70 13.64 -0.47
N LYS A 48 -10.03 14.05 0.59
CA LYS A 48 -9.05 15.14 0.63
C LYS A 48 -7.65 14.55 0.65
N ILE A 49 -6.85 14.85 -0.37
CA ILE A 49 -5.46 14.44 -0.46
C ILE A 49 -4.58 15.68 -0.46
N SER A 50 -3.56 15.70 0.38
CA SER A 50 -2.63 16.82 0.47
C SER A 50 -1.21 16.33 0.73
N GLY A 51 -0.24 17.15 0.36
CA GLY A 51 1.15 16.94 0.76
C GLY A 51 1.95 18.22 0.78
N GLU A 52 3.02 18.22 1.57
CA GLU A 52 4.01 19.30 1.63
C GLU A 52 5.43 18.71 1.57
N HIS A 53 6.23 19.18 0.62
CA HIS A 53 7.61 18.75 0.40
C HIS A 53 8.56 19.95 0.50
N PRO A 54 9.53 19.98 1.42
CA PRO A 54 10.52 21.05 1.50
C PRO A 54 11.48 20.98 0.30
N LEU A 55 11.65 22.09 -0.41
CA LEU A 55 12.59 22.21 -1.53
C LEU A 55 13.95 22.75 -1.06
N ASP A 56 13.93 23.75 -0.18
CA ASP A 56 15.10 24.31 0.48
C ASP A 56 14.72 24.93 1.85
N ALA A 57 15.63 25.70 2.47
CA ALA A 57 15.40 26.32 3.78
C ALA A 57 14.22 27.32 3.82
N LEU A 58 13.86 27.90 2.68
CA LEU A 58 12.84 28.95 2.56
C LEU A 58 11.70 28.58 1.60
N ARG A 59 11.79 27.48 0.85
CA ARG A 59 10.81 27.07 -0.16
C ARG A 59 10.23 25.69 0.11
N LYS A 60 8.93 25.56 -0.16
CA LYS A 60 8.19 24.29 -0.04
C LYS A 60 7.23 24.12 -1.21
N SER A 61 7.16 22.92 -1.75
CA SER A 61 6.13 22.49 -2.70
C SER A 61 4.93 21.94 -1.93
N ARG A 62 3.71 22.27 -2.37
CA ARG A 62 2.46 21.83 -1.75
C ARG A 62 1.42 21.49 -2.80
N PHE A 63 0.59 20.50 -2.52
CA PHE A 63 -0.63 20.26 -3.29
C PHE A 63 -1.83 19.98 -2.39
N TYR A 64 -3.02 20.24 -2.91
CA TYR A 64 -4.28 19.88 -2.30
C TYR A 64 -5.29 19.44 -3.37
N LYS A 65 -5.86 18.25 -3.20
CA LYS A 65 -6.82 17.66 -4.13
C LYS A 65 -8.05 17.18 -3.38
N GLU A 66 -9.22 17.55 -3.88
CA GLU A 66 -10.50 17.02 -3.42
C GLU A 66 -11.13 16.15 -4.50
N VAL A 67 -11.64 15.00 -4.09
CA VAL A 67 -12.31 14.05 -4.96
C VAL A 67 -13.64 13.64 -4.31
N PRO A 68 -14.79 13.93 -4.94
CA PRO A 68 -16.07 13.45 -4.43
C PRO A 68 -16.12 11.92 -4.55
N ILE A 69 -16.62 11.27 -3.50
CA ILE A 69 -16.80 9.82 -3.43
C ILE A 69 -18.25 9.49 -3.82
N PRO A 70 -18.48 8.80 -4.96
CA PRO A 70 -19.81 8.40 -5.39
C PRO A 70 -20.49 7.46 -4.38
N ARG A 71 -21.84 7.44 -4.37
CA ARG A 71 -22.60 6.63 -3.39
C ARG A 71 -22.39 5.12 -3.51
N ASN A 72 -22.07 4.65 -4.72
CA ASN A 72 -21.79 3.26 -5.01
C ASN A 72 -20.38 2.82 -4.57
N ILE A 73 -19.57 3.70 -3.98
CA ILE A 73 -18.29 3.33 -3.35
C ILE A 73 -18.52 2.99 -1.88
N ASP A 74 -17.82 1.96 -1.39
CA ASP A 74 -17.71 1.67 0.03
C ASP A 74 -16.56 2.47 0.66
N GLU A 75 -16.91 3.54 1.38
CA GLU A 75 -15.98 4.45 2.02
C GLU A 75 -15.07 3.76 3.05
N ASN A 76 -15.60 2.75 3.76
CA ASN A 76 -14.86 2.05 4.80
C ASN A 76 -13.79 1.11 4.23
N ALA A 77 -13.96 0.72 2.96
CA ALA A 77 -13.04 -0.15 2.24
C ALA A 77 -12.04 0.63 1.35
N ILE A 78 -12.10 1.97 1.36
CA ILE A 78 -11.12 2.79 0.63
C ILE A 78 -9.74 2.57 1.24
N SER A 79 -8.76 2.33 0.39
CA SER A 79 -7.37 2.09 0.80
C SER A 79 -6.40 2.87 -0.07
N ALA A 80 -5.24 3.19 0.50
CA ALA A 80 -4.21 3.97 -0.17
C ALA A 80 -2.84 3.28 -0.09
N LYS A 81 -2.09 3.31 -1.19
CA LYS A 81 -0.72 2.79 -1.27
C LYS A 81 0.16 3.81 -1.98
N PHE A 82 1.29 4.15 -1.38
CA PHE A 82 2.32 4.98 -2.01
C PHE A 82 3.50 4.10 -2.43
N VAL A 83 3.83 4.09 -3.72
CA VAL A 83 4.93 3.31 -4.28
C VAL A 83 5.43 3.97 -5.57
N ASN A 84 6.74 3.96 -5.78
CA ASN A 84 7.40 4.48 -6.99
C ASN A 84 6.98 5.92 -7.35
N GLY A 85 6.83 6.79 -6.35
CA GLY A 85 6.43 8.19 -6.58
C GLY A 85 4.96 8.36 -6.93
N CYS A 86 4.12 7.33 -6.82
CA CYS A 86 2.70 7.41 -7.11
C CYS A 86 1.85 7.02 -5.89
N LEU A 87 0.81 7.81 -5.62
CA LEU A 87 -0.24 7.47 -4.66
C LEU A 87 -1.40 6.80 -5.41
N TYR A 88 -1.70 5.57 -5.04
CA TYR A 88 -2.82 4.79 -5.55
C TYR A 88 -3.90 4.73 -4.49
N ILE A 89 -5.10 5.18 -4.84
CA ILE A 89 -6.27 5.13 -3.96
C ILE A 89 -7.29 4.20 -4.59
N ALA A 90 -7.50 3.05 -3.97
CA ALA A 90 -8.49 2.08 -4.40
C ALA A 90 -9.82 2.38 -3.70
N MET A 91 -10.88 2.48 -4.50
CA MET A 91 -12.25 2.75 -4.09
C MET A 91 -13.13 1.57 -4.51
N PRO A 92 -13.34 0.58 -3.63
CA PRO A 92 -14.20 -0.57 -3.93
C PRO A 92 -15.65 -0.13 -4.15
N LYS A 93 -16.30 -0.73 -5.14
CA LYS A 93 -17.73 -0.54 -5.39
C LYS A 93 -18.52 -1.44 -4.46
N LYS A 94 -19.62 -0.92 -3.93
CA LYS A 94 -20.61 -1.70 -3.19
C LYS A 94 -21.20 -2.73 -4.12
N LEU A 95 -21.14 -3.99 -3.72
CA LEU A 95 -21.89 -5.05 -4.37
C LEU A 95 -23.37 -4.75 -4.14
N LEU A 96 -24.09 -4.41 -5.20
CA LEU A 96 -25.54 -4.45 -5.16
C LEU A 96 -25.89 -5.94 -5.14
N ILE A 97 -26.27 -6.46 -3.98
CA ILE A 97 -26.93 -7.76 -3.90
C ILE A 97 -28.25 -7.55 -4.65
N SER A 98 -28.27 -7.88 -5.93
CA SER A 98 -29.50 -8.01 -6.68
C SER A 98 -30.20 -9.26 -6.16
N GLU A 99 -30.98 -9.11 -5.09
CA GLU A 99 -31.95 -10.10 -4.67
C GLU A 99 -32.95 -10.30 -5.82
N LYS A 100 -32.68 -11.29 -6.66
CA LYS A 100 -33.66 -11.83 -7.59
C LYS A 100 -33.81 -13.31 -7.27
N ASN A 101 -35.04 -13.65 -6.86
CA ASN A 101 -35.61 -14.95 -6.48
C ASN A 101 -35.40 -15.29 -4.99
N GLU A 102 -36.39 -15.69 -4.18
CA GLU A 102 -37.78 -16.08 -4.41
C GLU A 102 -38.51 -16.05 -3.06
N ALA A 103 -39.81 -15.74 -3.08
CA ALA A 103 -40.69 -15.77 -1.92
C ALA A 103 -40.85 -17.19 -1.37
N ALA A 104 -40.59 -17.37 -0.08
CA ALA A 104 -41.27 -18.35 0.76
C ALA A 104 -41.29 -17.81 2.21
N GLU A 105 -42.47 -17.38 2.61
CA GLU A 105 -42.84 -16.93 3.94
C GLU A 105 -43.19 -18.15 4.82
N SER A 106 -42.57 -18.27 6.00
CA SER A 106 -43.22 -18.78 7.21
C SER A 106 -42.42 -18.41 8.48
N THR A 107 -42.83 -17.29 9.08
CA THR A 107 -43.12 -17.01 10.50
C THR A 107 -42.49 -17.87 11.63
N HIS A 108 -41.77 -17.17 12.54
CA HIS A 108 -41.72 -17.18 14.04
C HIS A 108 -42.09 -18.47 14.81
N GLU A 109 -41.54 -18.87 15.96
CA GLU A 109 -40.65 -18.33 17.01
C GLU A 109 -40.38 -19.51 18.00
N ASP A 110 -39.25 -19.54 18.71
CA ASP A 110 -39.18 -19.41 20.20
C ASP A 110 -37.80 -19.80 20.78
N GLN A 111 -37.48 -19.15 21.89
CA GLN A 111 -36.22 -18.98 22.61
C GLN A 111 -35.86 -20.19 23.51
N THR A 112 -34.60 -20.31 23.97
CA THR A 112 -34.22 -20.35 25.41
C THR A 112 -32.70 -20.57 25.63
N LYS A 113 -32.03 -19.47 26.00
CA LYS A 113 -30.97 -19.24 27.03
C LYS A 113 -30.26 -20.43 27.72
N LYS A 114 -28.92 -20.34 27.84
CA LYS A 114 -28.18 -20.58 29.12
C LYS A 114 -26.81 -19.85 29.17
N GLN A 115 -26.68 -18.96 30.17
CA GLN A 115 -25.44 -18.43 30.75
C GLN A 115 -24.89 -19.40 31.82
N ILE A 116 -23.60 -19.26 32.16
CA ILE A 116 -22.94 -19.20 33.51
C ILE A 116 -21.45 -19.53 33.27
N GLN A 117 -20.52 -18.56 33.28
CA GLN A 117 -19.80 -17.90 34.40
C GLN A 117 -18.74 -18.78 35.08
N ASN A 118 -17.48 -18.29 35.10
CA ASN A 118 -16.44 -18.30 36.17
C ASN A 118 -15.13 -17.84 35.50
N GLY A 119 -14.37 -16.82 35.90
CA GLY A 119 -14.19 -16.15 37.20
C GLY A 119 -12.86 -16.58 37.83
N ILE A 120 -12.03 -15.60 38.26
CA ILE A 120 -10.75 -15.65 39.01
C ILE A 120 -9.52 -15.54 38.09
N ASP A 121 -8.78 -14.42 37.98
CA ASP A 121 -8.13 -13.47 38.91
C ASP A 121 -6.63 -13.73 39.09
N SER A 122 -5.90 -12.61 39.16
CA SER A 122 -4.61 -12.36 39.79
C SER A 122 -3.29 -12.78 39.12
N SER A 123 -2.63 -11.73 38.61
CA SER A 123 -1.33 -11.22 39.07
C SER A 123 -0.19 -12.23 39.35
N LYS A 124 0.89 -12.14 38.57
CA LYS A 124 2.26 -12.09 39.12
C LYS A 124 3.29 -11.61 38.09
N LEU A 125 3.83 -10.41 38.32
CA LEU A 125 5.12 -9.96 37.82
C LEU A 125 6.14 -10.32 38.90
N GLU A 126 7.22 -11.05 38.58
CA GLU A 126 8.55 -10.85 39.20
C GLU A 126 9.68 -11.29 38.25
N THR A 127 10.72 -10.45 38.28
CA THR A 127 12.03 -10.46 37.61
C THR A 127 13.05 -11.27 38.43
N PHE A 128 14.30 -11.31 37.95
CA PHE A 128 15.61 -11.66 38.56
C PHE A 128 16.23 -12.93 37.94
N GLU A 129 17.19 -12.77 37.00
CA GLU A 129 18.65 -12.63 37.23
C GLU A 129 19.22 -13.93 37.85
N ASP A 130 20.22 -14.64 37.34
CA ASP A 130 21.49 -14.18 36.76
C ASP A 130 22.33 -15.38 36.20
N ALA A 131 23.46 -15.04 35.58
CA ALA A 131 24.69 -15.85 35.38
C ALA A 131 24.93 -16.61 34.03
N LYS A 132 25.63 -15.90 33.12
CA LYS A 132 27.03 -16.15 32.69
C LYS A 132 27.44 -17.57 32.26
N SER A 133 27.72 -17.77 30.97
CA SER A 133 29.04 -18.21 30.45
C SER A 133 29.04 -18.23 28.91
N ALA A 134 30.24 -18.19 28.33
CA ALA A 134 30.53 -17.72 26.98
C ALA A 134 30.44 -18.77 25.84
N GLU A 135 30.35 -18.22 24.63
CA GLU A 135 31.01 -18.66 23.38
C GLU A 135 30.56 -20.00 22.76
N ASP A 136 29.64 -19.93 21.81
CA ASP A 136 29.77 -20.69 20.56
C ASP A 136 28.97 -20.05 19.42
N THR A 137 29.64 -19.83 18.29
CA THR A 137 29.09 -19.37 17.01
C THR A 137 28.10 -20.37 16.44
N PRO A 138 26.92 -19.96 15.92
CA PRO A 138 26.20 -20.77 14.95
C PRO A 138 26.19 -20.11 13.57
N GLU A 139 26.74 -20.89 12.65
CA GLU A 139 26.72 -20.71 11.21
C GLU A 139 25.32 -20.45 10.65
N VAL A 140 25.36 -19.69 9.55
CA VAL A 140 24.27 -19.40 8.62
C VAL A 140 23.45 -20.65 8.33
N SER A 141 22.16 -20.58 8.62
CA SER A 141 21.22 -21.67 8.42
C SER A 141 21.14 -22.10 6.96
N GLU A 142 21.78 -23.24 6.68
CA GLU A 142 21.66 -24.00 5.44
C GLU A 142 20.19 -24.32 5.14
N PHE A 143 19.67 -23.73 4.08
CA PHE A 143 18.38 -24.07 3.50
C PHE A 143 18.51 -25.42 2.78
N ARG A 144 18.21 -26.52 3.48
CA ARG A 144 18.28 -27.89 2.94
C ARG A 144 17.19 -28.14 1.88
N LEU A 145 17.63 -28.68 0.75
CA LEU A 145 16.89 -28.97 -0.48
C LEU A 145 15.77 -30.02 -0.32
N GLN A 146 14.59 -29.71 -0.86
CA GLN A 146 13.65 -30.67 -1.48
C GLN A 146 12.87 -29.91 -2.58
N THR A 147 13.34 -29.77 -3.82
CA THR A 147 13.22 -30.75 -4.90
C THR A 147 14.06 -30.25 -6.10
N LEU A 148 14.87 -31.13 -6.72
CA LEU A 148 16.02 -30.75 -7.54
C LEU A 148 15.72 -30.09 -8.92
N GLY A 149 14.46 -29.91 -9.30
CA GLY A 149 14.07 -29.40 -10.63
C GLY A 149 13.98 -27.87 -10.74
N GLU A 150 13.62 -27.17 -9.66
CA GLU A 150 13.24 -25.75 -9.75
C GLU A 150 14.41 -24.77 -9.61
N VAL A 151 15.48 -25.17 -8.89
CA VAL A 151 16.62 -24.27 -8.63
C VAL A 151 17.44 -24.00 -9.89
N VAL A 152 17.57 -24.97 -10.80
CA VAL A 152 18.32 -24.79 -12.05
C VAL A 152 17.56 -23.89 -13.03
N VAL A 153 16.24 -24.05 -13.13
CA VAL A 153 15.39 -23.20 -13.98
C VAL A 153 15.38 -21.76 -13.46
N THR A 154 15.29 -21.57 -12.15
CA THR A 154 15.32 -20.22 -11.55
C THR A 154 16.67 -19.53 -11.72
N LEU A 155 17.80 -20.24 -11.59
CA LEU A 155 19.13 -19.68 -11.87
C LEU A 155 19.33 -19.36 -13.36
N ALA A 156 18.93 -20.26 -14.27
CA ALA A 156 19.08 -20.05 -15.71
C ALA A 156 18.20 -18.90 -16.23
N THR A 157 16.97 -18.78 -15.72
CA THR A 157 16.07 -17.66 -16.07
C THR A 157 16.60 -16.33 -15.58
N LEU A 158 17.15 -16.26 -14.36
CA LEU A 158 17.78 -15.05 -13.85
C LEU A 158 18.99 -14.63 -14.70
N ALA A 159 19.86 -15.58 -15.07
CA ALA A 159 21.01 -15.31 -15.93
C ALA A 159 20.59 -14.83 -17.33
N ALA A 160 19.56 -15.44 -17.94
CA ALA A 160 19.03 -15.03 -19.24
C ALA A 160 18.40 -13.63 -19.20
N LEU A 161 17.71 -13.26 -18.11
CA LEU A 161 17.12 -11.93 -17.92
C LEU A 161 18.21 -10.86 -17.78
N ILE A 162 19.26 -11.14 -17.01
CA ILE A 162 20.42 -10.24 -16.88
C ILE A 162 21.11 -10.07 -18.24
N ALA A 163 21.38 -11.16 -18.97
CA ALA A 163 21.96 -11.11 -20.30
C ALA A 163 21.08 -10.33 -21.29
N TYR A 164 19.76 -10.48 -21.22
CA TYR A 164 18.81 -9.72 -22.04
C TYR A 164 18.84 -8.22 -21.72
N VAL A 165 18.88 -7.84 -20.45
CA VAL A 165 18.99 -6.42 -20.05
C VAL A 165 20.31 -5.82 -20.52
N VAL A 166 21.43 -6.54 -20.39
CA VAL A 166 22.74 -6.11 -20.89
C VAL A 166 22.74 -6.00 -22.42
N TYR A 167 22.14 -6.97 -23.12
CA TYR A 167 21.97 -6.94 -24.57
C TYR A 167 21.17 -5.71 -24.99
N MET A 168 20.05 -5.41 -24.34
CA MET A 168 19.20 -4.25 -24.65
C MET A 168 19.89 -2.91 -24.35
N GLN A 169 20.64 -2.81 -23.25
CA GLN A 169 21.43 -1.59 -22.98
C GLN A 169 22.57 -1.41 -23.99
N ARG A 170 23.23 -2.50 -24.41
CA ARG A 170 24.30 -2.45 -25.40
C ARG A 170 23.79 -2.19 -26.83
N SER A 171 22.56 -2.60 -27.15
CA SER A 171 21.91 -2.29 -28.43
C SER A 171 21.24 -0.91 -28.46
N MET A 172 21.09 -0.23 -27.31
CA MET A 172 20.63 1.16 -27.22
C MET A 172 21.76 2.21 -27.20
N VAL A 173 22.97 1.85 -27.63
CA VAL A 173 23.96 2.86 -28.07
C VAL A 173 23.79 3.00 -29.58
N PRO A 174 23.01 3.98 -30.08
CA PRO A 174 23.04 4.27 -31.50
C PRO A 174 24.48 4.67 -31.85
N GLU A 175 25.04 3.98 -32.84
CA GLU A 175 26.23 4.41 -33.55
C GLU A 175 25.95 5.84 -34.03
N ILE A 176 26.59 6.82 -33.40
CA ILE A 176 26.51 8.22 -33.82
C ILE A 176 27.21 8.26 -35.17
N VAL A 177 26.43 8.16 -36.24
CA VAL A 177 26.94 8.40 -37.58
C VAL A 177 27.22 9.89 -37.65
N GLU A 178 28.48 10.27 -37.47
CA GLU A 178 28.97 11.60 -37.87
C GLU A 178 28.67 11.78 -39.36
N TYR A 179 27.83 12.76 -39.67
CA TYR A 179 27.76 13.37 -41.00
C TYR A 179 28.25 14.81 -40.86
N PHE A 180 29.28 15.11 -41.67
CA PHE A 180 29.90 16.43 -41.88
C PHE A 180 28.89 17.52 -42.24
#